data_AF-A0A5R9F0A4-F1
#
_entry.id   AF-A0A5R9F0A4-F1
#
_cell.length_a   1.000
_cell.length_b   1.000
_cell.length_c   1.000
_cell.angle_alpha   90.00
_cell.angle_beta   90.00
_cell.angle_gamma   90.00
#
_symmetry.space_group_name_H-M   'P 1'
#
loop_
_entity.id
_entity.type
_entity.pdbx_description
1 polymer ?
#
loop_
_entity_poly.entity_id
_entity_poly.type
_entity_poly.pdbx_seq_one_letter_code
_entity_poly.pdbx_strand_id
1 'polypeptide(L)'
;MDFLVIFGFHFLIMGALVMLVSGIVLFLFQKIHFGFIVLVSMLGGYLYAAIFEVPGLVPFAIVFNSIFSLLAVFLVQITLYAGRKADRMDDNHEYI
;
A
#
# COMPACT_ATOMS: atom_id res chain seq x y z
N MET A 1 23.35 8.84 17.06
CA MET A 1 21.90 8.65 17.26
C MET A 1 21.08 9.24 16.12
N ASP A 2 21.60 10.23 15.37
CA ASP A 2 20.85 10.96 14.34
C ASP A 2 20.56 10.18 13.06
N PHE A 3 21.50 9.33 12.61
CA PHE A 3 21.36 8.58 11.36
C PHE A 3 20.16 7.62 11.37
N LEU A 4 20.03 6.79 12.41
CA LEU A 4 18.92 5.82 12.52
C LEU A 4 17.55 6.51 12.57
N VAL A 5 17.46 7.66 13.25
CA VAL A 5 16.22 8.43 13.36
C VAL A 5 15.84 9.03 12.01
N ILE A 6 16.76 9.75 11.35
CA ILE A 6 16.52 10.36 10.04
C ILE A 6 16.15 9.30 9.01
N PHE A 7 16.88 8.19 9.03
CA PHE A 7 16.67 7.09 8.10
C PHE A 7 15.33 6.38 8.33
N GLY A 8 14.95 6.14 9.60
CA GLY A 8 13.66 5.58 9.96
C GLY A 8 12.50 6.46 9.52
N PHE A 9 12.60 7.79 9.72
CA PHE A 9 11.60 8.74 9.25
C PHE A 9 11.49 8.74 7.72
N HIS A 10 12.61 8.68 7.00
CA HIS A 10 12.60 8.63 5.54
C HIS A 10 11.89 7.37 5.02
N PHE A 11 12.18 6.21 5.63
CA PHE A 11 11.50 4.96 5.31
C PHE A 11 10.01 5.00 5.60
N LEU A 12 9.61 5.61 6.71
CA LEU A 12 8.21 5.72 7.09
C LEU A 12 7.44 6.61 6.11
N ILE A 13 8.01 7.76 5.72
CA ILE A 13 7.42 8.64 4.69
C ILE A 13 7.30 7.90 3.36
N MET A 14 8.35 7.16 2.95
CA MET A 14 8.33 6.37 1.73
C MET A 14 7.25 5.29 1.77
N GLY A 15 7.16 4.51 2.85
CA GLY A 15 6.14 3.47 3.01
C GLY A 15 4.73 4.04 3.02
N ALA A 16 4.51 5.17 3.69
CA ALA A 16 3.24 5.88 3.68
C ALA A 16 2.86 6.35 2.26
N LEU A 17 3.83 6.83 1.48
CA LEU A 17 3.61 7.24 0.10
C LEU A 17 3.28 6.05 -0.80
N VAL A 18 3.99 4.93 -0.65
CA VAL A 18 3.69 3.67 -1.36
C VAL A 18 2.29 3.17 -1.03
N MET A 19 1.89 3.23 0.24
CA MET A 19 0.55 2.85 0.69
C MET A 19 -0.52 3.75 0.10
N LEU A 20 -0.32 5.07 0.12
CA LEU A 20 -1.26 6.04 -0.43
C LEU A 20 -1.43 5.84 -1.94
N VAL A 21 -0.32 5.74 -2.68
CA VAL A 21 -0.36 5.52 -4.14
C VAL A 21 -1.00 4.18 -4.48
N SER A 22 -0.62 3.09 -3.80
CA SER A 22 -1.20 1.76 -4.01
C SER A 22 -2.70 1.76 -3.74
N GLY A 23 -3.14 2.44 -2.68
CA GLY A 23 -4.54 2.57 -2.32
C GLY A 23 -5.34 3.37 -3.35
N ILE A 24 -4.83 4.52 -3.79
CA ILE A 24 -5.47 5.34 -4.83
C ILE A 24 -5.58 4.57 -6.15
N VAL A 25 -4.49 3.91 -6.57
CA VAL A 25 -4.47 3.12 -7.81
C VAL A 25 -5.51 2.01 -7.74
N LEU A 26 -5.60 1.26 -6.64
CA LEU A 26 -6.61 0.21 -6.52
C LEU A 26 -8.04 0.76 -6.46
N PHE A 27 -8.24 1.90 -5.79
CA PHE A 27 -9.55 2.54 -5.67
C PHE A 27 -10.06 3.03 -7.04
N LEU A 28 -9.21 3.67 -7.83
CA LEU A 28 -9.53 4.13 -9.19
C LEU A 28 -9.63 2.96 -10.19
N PHE A 29 -8.75 1.97 -10.06
CA PHE A 29 -8.64 0.85 -10.99
C PHE A 29 -8.90 -0.48 -10.27
N GLN A 30 -10.15 -0.70 -9.87
CA GLN A 30 -10.58 -1.91 -9.13
C GLN A 30 -10.33 -3.25 -9.86
N LYS A 31 -10.02 -3.21 -11.16
CA LYS A 31 -9.74 -4.40 -11.98
C LYS A 31 -8.25 -4.79 -12.01
N ILE A 32 -7.35 -3.98 -11.44
CA ILE A 32 -5.92 -4.31 -11.43
C ILE A 32 -5.67 -5.41 -10.41
N HIS A 33 -4.90 -6.43 -10.83
CA HIS A 33 -4.52 -7.52 -9.96
C HIS A 33 -3.60 -7.00 -8.84
N PHE A 34 -3.93 -7.29 -7.57
CA PHE A 34 -3.16 -6.82 -6.41
C PHE A 34 -1.67 -7.17 -6.51
N GLY A 35 -1.34 -8.33 -7.07
CA GLY A 35 0.04 -8.77 -7.30
C GLY A 35 0.85 -7.79 -8.15
N PHE A 36 0.24 -7.10 -9.13
CA PHE A 36 0.92 -6.09 -9.93
C PHE A 36 1.27 -4.85 -9.09
N ILE A 37 0.37 -4.41 -8.22
CA ILE A 37 0.57 -3.27 -7.31
C ILE A 37 1.71 -3.57 -6.33
N VAL A 38 1.75 -4.79 -5.80
CA VAL A 38 2.81 -5.26 -4.90
C VAL A 38 4.14 -5.33 -5.64
N LEU A 39 4.19 -5.86 -6.86
CA LEU A 39 5.43 -5.92 -7.66
C LEU A 39 6.00 -4.53 -7.97
N VAL A 40 5.15 -3.58 -8.34
CA VAL A 40 5.58 -2.19 -8.57
C VAL A 40 6.12 -1.57 -7.28
N SER A 41 5.49 -1.86 -6.14
CA SER A 41 5.93 -1.39 -4.81
C SER A 41 7.27 -2.00 -4.39
N MET A 42 7.48 -3.30 -4.66
CA MET A 42 8.76 -3.98 -4.47
C MET A 42 9.86 -3.32 -5.31
N LEU A 43 9.56 -3.02 -6.58
CA LEU A 43 10.49 -2.39 -7.50
C LEU A 43 10.84 -0.97 -7.05
N GLY A 44 9.88 -0.23 -6.49
CA GLY A 44 10.12 1.05 -5.83
C GLY A 44 11.06 0.94 -4.62
N GLY A 45 10.91 -0.10 -3.80
CA GLY A 45 11.81 -0.39 -2.68
C GLY A 45 13.23 -0.73 -3.12
N TYR A 46 13.36 -1.51 -4.19
CA TYR A 46 14.65 -1.83 -4.80
C TYR A 46 15.33 -0.58 -5.37
N LEU A 47 14.61 0.22 -6.16
CA LEU A 47 15.14 1.45 -6.76
C LEU A 47 15.61 2.45 -5.69
N TYR A 48 14.85 2.58 -4.61
CA TYR A 48 15.23 3.43 -3.50
C TYR A 48 16.55 2.99 -2.87
N ALA A 49 16.69 1.70 -2.55
CA ALA A 49 17.94 1.18 -1.97
C ALA A 49 19.13 1.30 -2.94
N ALA A 50 18.89 1.23 -4.25
CA ALA A 50 19.90 1.46 -5.27
C ALA A 50 20.35 2.93 -5.35
N ILE A 51 19.42 3.89 -5.26
CA ILE A 51 19.71 5.34 -5.31
C ILE A 51 20.54 5.78 -4.10
N PHE A 52 20.24 5.23 -2.92
CA PHE A 52 20.98 5.56 -1.70
C PHE A 52 22.27 4.74 -1.53
N GLU A 53 22.62 3.89 -2.51
CA GLU A 53 23.83 3.06 -2.53
C GLU A 53 24.01 2.21 -1.27
N VAL A 54 22.90 1.78 -0.63
CA VAL A 54 22.95 0.92 0.55
C VAL A 54 22.43 -0.49 0.22
N PRO A 55 23.27 -1.35 -0.37
CA PRO A 55 22.83 -2.66 -0.87
C PRO A 55 22.33 -3.60 0.26
N GLY A 56 22.83 -3.45 1.48
CA GLY A 56 22.37 -4.23 2.64
C GLY A 56 20.91 -3.97 3.03
N LEU A 57 20.32 -2.85 2.58
CA LEU A 57 18.96 -2.45 2.91
C LEU A 57 17.95 -2.79 1.81
N VAL A 58 18.41 -3.25 0.66
CA VAL A 58 17.57 -3.72 -0.45
C VAL A 58 16.50 -4.73 0.01
N PRO A 59 16.83 -5.85 0.69
CA PRO A 59 15.82 -6.82 1.09
C PRO A 59 14.82 -6.22 2.09
N PHE A 60 15.29 -5.38 3.01
CA PHE A 60 14.43 -4.69 3.97
C PHE A 60 13.45 -3.74 3.26
N ALA A 61 13.93 -2.92 2.33
CA ALA A 61 13.13 -1.95 1.59
C ALA A 61 12.06 -2.61 0.72
N ILE A 62 12.41 -3.73 0.06
CA ILE A 62 11.48 -4.53 -0.74
C ILE A 62 10.37 -5.08 0.16
N VAL A 63 10.72 -5.73 1.27
CA VAL A 63 9.73 -6.33 2.19
C VAL A 63 8.86 -5.25 2.81
N PHE A 64 9.46 -4.15 3.28
CA PHE A 64 8.75 -3.04 3.89
C PHE A 64 7.71 -2.44 2.94
N ASN A 65 8.09 -2.11 1.71
CA ASN A 65 7.15 -1.57 0.73
C ASN A 65 6.08 -2.58 0.30
N SER A 66 6.41 -3.87 0.26
CA SER A 66 5.43 -4.92 -0.01
C SER A 66 4.34 -4.97 1.05
N ILE A 67 4.72 -4.89 2.33
CA ILE A 67 3.79 -4.89 3.46
C ILE A 67 2.86 -3.67 3.40
N PHE A 68 3.42 -2.47 3.18
CA PHE A 68 2.62 -1.24 3.05
C PHE A 68 1.67 -1.27 1.84
N SER A 69 2.11 -1.84 0.71
CA SER A 69 1.26 -2.05 -0.45
C SER A 69 0.10 -3.01 -0.14
N LEU A 70 0.38 -4.14 0.51
CA LEU A 70 -0.64 -5.10 0.94
C LEU A 70 -1.65 -4.49 1.92
N LEU A 71 -1.18 -3.68 2.87
CA LEU A 71 -2.04 -2.94 3.80
C LEU A 71 -2.97 -1.98 3.06
N ALA A 72 -2.46 -1.26 2.05
CA ALA A 72 -3.29 -0.39 1.22
C ALA A 72 -4.38 -1.17 0.48
N VAL A 73 -4.01 -2.29 -0.14
CA VAL A 73 -4.95 -3.17 -0.83
C VAL A 73 -6.04 -3.67 0.12
N PHE A 74 -5.62 -4.11 1.32
CA PHE A 74 -6.54 -4.63 2.33
C PHE A 74 -7.54 -3.57 2.81
N LEU A 75 -7.08 -2.35 3.09
CA LEU A 75 -7.94 -1.24 3.49
C LEU A 75 -8.97 -0.91 2.42
N VAL A 76 -8.55 -0.77 1.15
CA VAL A 76 -9.48 -0.48 0.05
C VAL A 76 -10.53 -1.58 -0.09
N GLN A 77 -10.14 -2.85 0.01
CA GLN A 77 -11.10 -3.95 -0.05
C GLN A 77 -12.11 -3.93 1.09
N ILE A 78 -11.68 -3.63 2.32
CA ILE A 78 -12.60 -3.46 3.46
C ILE A 78 -13.57 -2.31 3.21
N THR A 79 -13.09 -1.16 2.74
CA THR A 79 -13.94 0.00 2.45
C THR A 79 -14.99 -0.33 1.38
N LEU A 80 -14.59 -0.98 0.28
CA LEU A 80 -15.51 -1.40 -0.78
C LEU A 80 -16.48 -2.49 -0.32
N TYR A 81 -16.07 -3.36 0.58
CA TYR A 81 -16.95 -4.37 1.17
C TYR A 81 -17.99 -3.74 2.10
N ALA A 82 -17.57 -2.81 2.97
CA ALA A 82 -18.47 -2.09 3.88
C ALA A 82 -19.52 -1.28 3.11
N GLY A 83 -19.11 -0.55 2.06
CA GLY A 83 -20.05 0.18 1.20
C GLY A 83 -21.11 -0.74 0.57
N ARG A 84 -20.68 -1.81 -0.09
CA ARG A 84 -21.59 -2.81 -0.69
C ARG A 84 -22.49 -3.53 0.32
N LYS A 85 -22.10 -3.58 1.60
CA LYS A 85 -22.92 -4.15 2.66
C LYS A 85 -23.97 -3.15 3.13
N ALA A 86 -23.61 -1.86 3.23
CA ALA A 86 -24.54 -0.80 3.57
C ALA A 86 -25.64 -0.67 2.51
N ASP A 87 -25.27 -0.65 1.22
CA ASP A 87 -26.24 -0.54 0.12
C ASP A 87 -27.29 -1.67 0.14
N ARG A 88 -26.87 -2.92 0.46
CA ARG A 88 -27.80 -4.06 0.57
C ARG A 88 -28.73 -3.99 1.78
N MET A 89 -28.29 -3.33 2.86
CA MET A 89 -29.12 -3.18 4.05
C MET A 89 -30.19 -2.12 3.83
N ASP A 90 -29.85 -1.06 3.07
CA ASP A 90 -30.79 -0.03 2.65
C ASP A 90 -31.85 -0.59 1.69
N ASP A 91 -31.42 -1.32 0.66
CA ASP A 91 -32.34 -2.01 -0.26
C ASP A 91 -33.33 -2.93 0.49
N ASN A 92 -32.87 -3.74 1.46
CA ASN A 92 -33.77 -4.63 2.20
C ASN A 92 -34.79 -3.89 3.10
N HIS A 93 -34.57 -2.63 3.44
CA HIS A 93 -35.50 -1.82 4.21
C HIS A 93 -36.61 -1.19 3.34
N GLU A 94 -36.41 -1.03 2.03
CA GLU A 94 -37.45 -0.51 1.11
C GLU A 94 -38.54 -1.54 0.76
N TYR A 95 -38.30 -2.84 0.97
CA TYR A 95 -39.24 -3.92 0.64
C TYR A 95 -40.03 -4.48 1.85
N ILE A 96 -39.98 -3.81 3.01
CA ILE A 96 -40.73 -4.15 4.23
C ILE A 96 -41.72 -3.03 4.55
#